data_AF-A0A2J7VE10-F1
#
_entry.id   AF-A0A2J7VE10-F1
#
_cell.length_a   1.000
_cell.length_b   1.000
_cell.length_c   1.000
_cell.angle_alpha   90.00
_cell.angle_beta   90.00
_cell.angle_gamma   90.00
#
_symmetry.space_group_name_H-M   'P 1'
#
loop_
_entity.id
_entity.type
_entity.pdbx_description
1 polymer ?
#
loop_
_entity_poly.entity_id
_entity_poly.type
_entity_poly.pdbx_seq_one_letter_code
_entity_poly.pdbx_strand_id
1 'polypeptide(L)'
;MRPTAGLGHKQASQRYLLGTDHRGSEYDKDAIAAAPGSLATKTENRYRRENFSSIFERKGLGPREAASMLGAPLELHMILPTCPSTLPADLSALVAQFGAGWAASPARPSPTPGVLQLWSRLVQQWADAPDVPLLVRKHRGDRGTIIPHATGRTIIPSDNSAAHWAFSLAAAGICPSLAEVRDLFAEDKIPVVMIQKAQEKQCASHHCRLVSEHDVTEKGWKLAHIEPVGVNTRTPLACIPLETLKSKFINLVSPANMFVIPRDWGGLAESPAVIDAVKAWNADGVLRSVGRREDAARVVRGMAGAISTA
;
A
#
# COMPACT_ATOMS: atom_id res chain seq x y z
N MET A 1 53.31 23.10 12.37
CA MET A 1 54.08 21.97 11.82
C MET A 1 53.10 20.97 11.21
N ARG A 2 53.13 20.79 9.88
CA ARG A 2 52.66 19.57 9.19
C ARG A 2 53.81 18.54 9.21
N PRO A 3 53.53 17.22 9.12
CA PRO A 3 53.72 16.49 7.85
C PRO A 3 52.54 15.53 7.52
N THR A 4 52.01 15.50 6.28
CA THR A 4 52.24 14.54 5.14
C THR A 4 51.82 13.09 5.43
N ALA A 5 50.76 12.52 4.83
CA ALA A 5 50.47 12.16 3.42
C ALA A 5 51.04 10.77 2.98
N GLY A 6 50.13 9.91 2.49
CA GLY A 6 50.36 8.64 1.76
C GLY A 6 49.07 7.78 1.79
N LEU A 7 48.21 7.79 0.76
CA LEU A 7 48.19 6.85 -0.40
C LEU A 7 48.17 5.38 0.05
N GLY A 8 47.24 4.50 -0.29
CA GLY A 8 46.05 4.51 -1.16
C GLY A 8 45.59 3.05 -1.34
N HIS A 9 44.31 2.79 -1.62
CA HIS A 9 43.87 1.76 -2.57
C HIS A 9 42.37 1.92 -2.83
N LYS A 10 42.05 2.18 -4.10
CA LYS A 10 40.70 2.17 -4.67
C LYS A 10 40.29 0.72 -4.94
N GLN A 11 39.06 0.35 -4.58
CA GLN A 11 38.31 -0.66 -5.32
C GLN A 11 36.96 -0.07 -5.73
N ALA A 12 36.70 -0.18 -7.03
CA ALA A 12 35.48 0.24 -7.69
C ALA A 12 34.44 -0.87 -7.65
N SER A 13 33.18 -0.52 -7.43
CA SER A 13 32.04 -1.38 -7.79
C SER A 13 30.86 -0.50 -8.18
N GLN A 14 30.18 -0.93 -9.23
CA GLN A 14 29.41 -0.12 -10.18
C GLN A 14 28.13 0.52 -9.59
N ARG A 15 27.92 1.79 -9.95
CA ARG A 15 26.64 2.50 -9.84
C ARG A 15 25.75 2.12 -11.03
N TYR A 16 24.55 1.62 -10.77
CA TYR A 16 23.46 1.71 -11.73
C TYR A 16 22.76 3.07 -11.56
N LEU A 17 22.85 3.88 -12.60
CA LEU A 17 22.13 5.13 -12.80
C LEU A 17 20.70 4.80 -13.26
N LEU A 18 19.69 5.16 -12.48
CA LEU A 18 18.35 5.43 -13.00
C LEU A 18 18.02 6.87 -12.64
N GLY A 19 18.01 7.70 -13.68
CA GLY A 19 17.80 9.14 -13.60
C GLY A 19 16.40 9.49 -13.14
N THR A 20 16.34 10.36 -12.14
CA THR A 20 15.22 11.23 -11.86
C THR A 20 15.22 12.37 -12.86
N ASP A 21 14.11 12.64 -13.53
CA ASP A 21 13.87 13.97 -14.10
C ASP A 21 12.41 14.37 -13.89
N HIS A 22 12.24 15.44 -13.11
CA HIS A 22 11.01 16.21 -12.99
C HIS A 22 11.07 17.34 -14.02
N ARG A 23 10.06 17.46 -14.89
CA ARG A 23 9.62 18.73 -15.49
C ARG A 23 8.23 18.55 -16.11
N GLY A 24 7.32 19.47 -15.78
CA GLY A 24 5.94 19.48 -16.26
C GLY A 24 5.78 20.23 -17.59
N SER A 25 4.64 19.99 -18.24
CA SER A 25 3.88 20.94 -19.09
C SER A 25 2.55 20.24 -19.44
N GLU A 26 1.42 20.80 -19.04
CA GLU A 26 0.48 21.45 -19.98
C GLU A 26 0.09 20.56 -21.17
N TYR A 27 -1.15 20.05 -21.14
CA TYR A 27 -1.87 19.71 -22.37
C TYR A 27 -3.26 20.31 -22.30
N ASP A 28 -3.32 21.47 -22.94
CA ASP A 28 -4.50 22.12 -23.47
C ASP A 28 -5.17 21.16 -24.47
N LYS A 29 -6.49 20.99 -24.33
CA LYS A 29 -7.31 20.22 -25.26
C LYS A 29 -7.95 21.23 -26.19
N ASP A 30 -7.44 21.31 -27.41
CA ASP A 30 -8.19 21.46 -28.66
C ASP A 30 -7.25 21.94 -29.77
N ALA A 31 -6.63 21.01 -30.50
CA ALA A 31 -6.23 21.24 -31.88
C ALA A 31 -5.71 19.96 -32.56
N ILE A 32 -6.51 19.51 -33.52
CA ILE A 32 -6.07 19.05 -34.85
C ILE A 32 -5.65 17.58 -35.00
N ALA A 33 -6.28 17.00 -36.02
CA ALA A 33 -6.26 15.63 -36.47
C ALA A 33 -4.99 15.24 -37.25
N ALA A 34 -4.88 13.92 -37.48
CA ALA A 34 -3.97 13.17 -38.38
C ALA A 34 -2.87 12.35 -37.68
N ALA A 35 -2.88 11.05 -37.98
CA ALA A 35 -2.06 9.92 -37.49
C ALA A 35 -0.59 9.95 -38.01
N PRO A 36 0.28 8.91 -37.83
CA PRO A 36 0.22 7.70 -37.00
C PRO A 36 1.49 7.44 -36.15
N GLY A 37 1.36 6.51 -35.20
CA GLY A 37 2.40 6.15 -34.22
C GLY A 37 3.58 5.29 -34.73
N SER A 38 4.71 5.55 -34.08
CA SER A 38 5.65 4.59 -33.48
C SER A 38 6.14 3.41 -34.34
N LEU A 39 7.22 3.66 -35.08
CA LEU A 39 8.21 2.68 -35.52
C LEU A 39 8.91 2.03 -34.31
N ALA A 40 8.56 0.80 -33.92
CA ALA A 40 9.42 -0.02 -33.06
C ALA A 40 9.24 -1.54 -33.19
N THR A 41 8.24 -2.05 -33.91
CA THR A 41 7.99 -3.51 -34.00
C THR A 41 8.14 -4.12 -35.40
N LYS A 42 8.57 -3.33 -36.40
CA LYS A 42 8.80 -3.81 -37.78
C LYS A 42 10.26 -4.10 -38.13
N THR A 43 11.22 -3.56 -37.40
CA THR A 43 12.64 -3.67 -37.77
C THR A 43 13.26 -5.00 -37.32
N GLU A 44 12.82 -5.54 -36.18
CA GLU A 44 13.36 -6.79 -35.63
C GLU A 44 12.87 -8.05 -36.38
N ASN A 45 11.64 -8.02 -36.91
CA ASN A 45 11.12 -9.09 -37.77
C ASN A 45 11.68 -9.06 -39.22
N ARG A 46 12.26 -7.94 -39.66
CA ARG A 46 12.92 -7.84 -40.97
C ARG A 46 14.31 -8.52 -40.93
N TYR A 47 15.04 -8.37 -39.83
CA TYR A 47 16.38 -8.96 -39.67
C TYR A 47 16.38 -10.49 -39.60
N ARG A 48 15.29 -11.11 -39.12
CA ARG A 48 15.15 -12.58 -39.08
C ARG A 48 14.76 -13.19 -40.43
N ARG A 49 14.05 -12.45 -41.29
CA ARG A 49 13.65 -12.91 -42.63
C ARG A 49 14.74 -12.75 -43.68
N GLU A 50 15.61 -11.75 -43.55
CA GLU A 50 16.66 -11.49 -44.55
C GLU A 50 17.85 -12.48 -44.47
N ASN A 51 18.06 -13.15 -43.34
CA ASN A 51 19.13 -14.14 -43.21
C ASN A 51 18.76 -15.59 -43.60
N PHE A 52 17.48 -15.91 -43.79
CA PHE A 52 17.08 -17.24 -44.26
C PHE A 52 17.13 -17.36 -45.79
N SER A 53 16.93 -16.25 -46.52
CA SER A 53 16.93 -16.25 -47.99
C SER A 53 18.35 -16.38 -48.58
N SER A 54 19.37 -15.85 -47.90
CA SER A 54 20.75 -15.81 -48.42
C SER A 54 21.49 -17.15 -48.36
N ILE A 55 21.01 -18.11 -47.57
CA ILE A 55 21.61 -19.45 -47.46
C ILE A 55 21.15 -20.38 -48.59
N PHE A 56 19.90 -20.24 -49.05
CA PHE A 56 19.33 -21.14 -50.07
C PHE A 56 19.62 -20.72 -51.52
N GLU A 57 19.87 -19.44 -51.77
CA GLU A 57 20.25 -18.98 -53.12
C GLU A 57 21.67 -19.41 -53.54
N ARG A 58 22.57 -19.73 -52.61
CA ARG A 58 23.96 -20.15 -52.94
C ARG A 58 24.13 -21.61 -53.34
N LYS A 59 23.07 -22.44 -53.31
CA LYS A 59 23.16 -23.88 -53.61
C LYS A 59 22.22 -24.40 -54.69
N GLY A 60 21.44 -23.54 -55.35
CA GLY A 60 20.63 -23.93 -56.51
C GLY A 60 19.54 -24.98 -56.22
N LEU A 61 19.02 -25.04 -54.99
CA LEU A 61 17.95 -25.98 -54.62
C LEU A 61 16.59 -25.29 -54.71
N GLY A 62 15.63 -25.95 -55.36
CA GLY A 62 14.29 -25.43 -55.54
C GLY A 62 13.47 -25.41 -54.23
N PRO A 63 12.44 -24.54 -54.11
CA PRO A 63 11.63 -24.38 -52.90
C PRO A 63 10.97 -25.68 -52.39
N ARG A 64 10.73 -26.65 -53.28
CA ARG A 64 10.11 -27.94 -52.95
C ARG A 64 11.08 -28.95 -52.32
N GLU A 65 12.38 -28.86 -52.60
CA GLU A 65 13.39 -29.77 -52.03
C GLU A 65 13.82 -29.32 -50.63
N ALA A 66 13.86 -28.01 -50.38
CA ALA A 66 14.12 -27.45 -49.05
C ALA A 66 13.03 -27.80 -48.02
N ALA A 67 11.76 -27.87 -48.45
CA ALA A 67 10.63 -28.22 -47.60
C ALA A 67 10.55 -29.72 -47.25
N SER A 68 11.21 -30.59 -48.02
CA SER A 68 11.26 -32.03 -47.75
C SER A 68 12.35 -32.42 -46.73
N MET A 69 13.44 -31.64 -46.65
CA MET A 69 14.54 -31.88 -45.70
C MET A 69 14.34 -31.25 -44.32
N LEU A 70 13.45 -30.26 -44.22
CA LEU A 70 13.04 -29.69 -42.95
C LEU A 70 11.77 -30.43 -42.51
N GLY A 71 11.97 -31.50 -41.73
CA GLY A 71 10.88 -32.21 -41.06
C GLY A 71 9.90 -31.21 -40.48
N ALA A 72 8.59 -31.51 -40.64
CA ALA A 72 7.46 -30.66 -40.29
C ALA A 72 7.79 -29.75 -39.11
N PRO A 73 7.56 -28.42 -39.21
CA PRO A 73 7.82 -27.53 -38.09
C PRO A 73 7.06 -28.09 -36.89
N LEU A 74 7.83 -28.56 -35.90
CA LEU A 74 7.34 -28.84 -34.57
C LEU A 74 6.79 -27.50 -34.07
N GLU A 75 5.51 -27.26 -34.33
CA GLU A 75 4.76 -26.21 -33.67
C GLU A 75 4.71 -26.60 -32.19
N LEU A 76 5.76 -26.24 -31.47
CA LEU A 76 5.81 -26.18 -30.01
C LEU A 76 4.72 -25.19 -29.59
N HIS A 77 3.50 -25.69 -29.50
CA HIS A 77 2.42 -25.06 -28.79
C HIS A 77 2.88 -25.01 -27.33
N MET A 78 3.57 -23.94 -26.95
CA MET A 78 3.87 -23.66 -25.56
C MET A 78 2.57 -23.28 -24.86
N ILE A 79 1.77 -24.30 -24.53
CA ILE A 79 0.61 -24.14 -23.69
C ILE A 79 1.14 -23.89 -22.28
N LEU A 80 0.98 -22.66 -21.79
CA LEU A 80 1.26 -22.34 -20.39
C LEU A 80 0.38 -23.26 -19.53
N PRO A 81 0.98 -24.06 -18.62
CA PRO A 81 0.20 -24.95 -17.77
C PRO A 81 -0.73 -24.15 -16.86
N THR A 82 -1.85 -24.76 -16.48
CA THR A 82 -2.80 -24.18 -15.53
C THR A 82 -2.09 -23.88 -14.22
N CYS A 83 -2.30 -22.68 -13.69
CA CYS A 83 -1.78 -22.28 -12.39
C CYS A 83 -2.35 -23.22 -11.30
N PRO A 84 -1.52 -23.81 -10.43
CA PRO A 84 -2.02 -24.59 -9.31
C PRO A 84 -2.85 -23.70 -8.38
N SER A 85 -3.92 -24.24 -7.82
CA SER A 85 -4.79 -23.51 -6.87
C SER A 85 -4.13 -23.27 -5.51
N THR A 86 -3.04 -23.99 -5.22
CA THR A 86 -2.29 -23.89 -3.96
C THR A 86 -0.79 -23.86 -4.24
N LEU A 87 -0.06 -23.16 -3.36
CA LEU A 87 1.39 -23.24 -3.34
C LEU A 87 1.84 -24.60 -2.79
N PRO A 88 2.97 -25.15 -3.27
CA PRO A 88 3.68 -26.23 -2.59
C PRO A 88 3.82 -25.98 -1.09
N ALA A 89 3.68 -27.03 -0.27
CA ALA A 89 3.57 -26.91 1.18
C ALA A 89 4.81 -26.26 1.83
N ASP A 90 6.00 -26.54 1.31
CA ASP A 90 7.26 -25.94 1.70
C ASP A 90 7.29 -24.43 1.41
N LEU A 91 6.85 -24.01 0.22
CA LEU A 91 6.76 -22.59 -0.13
C LEU A 91 5.72 -21.87 0.72
N SER A 92 4.57 -22.50 0.97
CA SER A 92 3.53 -21.96 1.87
C SER A 92 4.07 -21.76 3.29
N ALA A 93 4.82 -22.75 3.81
CA ALA A 93 5.45 -22.66 5.12
C ALA A 93 6.49 -21.54 5.19
N LEU A 94 7.28 -21.30 4.13
CA LEU A 94 8.23 -20.17 4.08
C LEU A 94 7.52 -18.81 4.15
N VAL A 95 6.39 -18.66 3.44
CA VAL A 95 5.60 -17.41 3.51
C VAL A 95 5.00 -17.21 4.90
N ALA A 96 4.51 -18.28 5.54
CA ALA A 96 4.02 -18.22 6.92
C ALA A 96 5.13 -17.85 7.92
N GLN A 97 6.32 -18.44 7.78
CA GLN A 97 7.49 -18.11 8.60
C GLN A 97 7.92 -16.65 8.41
N PHE A 98 7.92 -16.16 7.17
CA PHE A 98 8.15 -14.75 6.89
C PHE A 98 7.13 -13.86 7.60
N GLY A 99 5.83 -14.20 7.50
CA GLY A 99 4.76 -13.47 8.16
C GLY A 99 4.94 -13.37 9.67
N ALA A 100 5.22 -14.50 10.33
CA ALA A 100 5.46 -14.56 11.78
C ALA A 100 6.71 -13.76 12.19
N GLY A 101 7.81 -13.94 11.45
CA GLY A 101 9.06 -13.20 11.70
C GLY A 101 8.88 -11.69 11.53
N TRP A 102 8.17 -11.26 10.49
CA TRP A 102 7.90 -9.84 10.26
C TRP A 102 6.96 -9.25 11.31
N ALA A 103 5.90 -9.97 11.67
CA ALA A 103 4.96 -9.53 12.70
C ALA A 103 5.65 -9.26 14.05
N ALA A 104 6.61 -10.13 14.42
CA ALA A 104 7.39 -10.01 15.65
C ALA A 104 8.59 -9.06 15.56
N SER A 105 8.95 -8.59 14.36
CA SER A 105 10.19 -7.85 14.14
C SER A 105 10.18 -6.49 14.85
N PRO A 106 11.23 -6.14 15.61
CA PRO A 106 11.36 -4.81 16.18
C PRO A 106 11.59 -3.72 15.11
N ALA A 107 11.99 -4.12 13.90
CA ALA A 107 12.16 -3.20 12.78
C ALA A 107 10.84 -2.78 12.13
N ARG A 108 9.72 -3.46 12.45
CA ARG A 108 8.39 -3.08 11.98
C ARG A 108 7.83 -1.96 12.86
N PRO A 109 7.59 -0.75 12.32
CA PRO A 109 6.86 0.28 13.06
C PRO A 109 5.53 -0.27 13.55
N SER A 110 5.29 -0.20 14.86
CA SER A 110 4.08 -0.69 15.49
C SER A 110 3.68 0.27 16.61
N PRO A 111 2.52 0.95 16.49
CA PRO A 111 2.00 1.76 17.59
C PRO A 111 1.86 0.91 18.86
N THR A 112 2.13 1.51 20.01
CA THR A 112 2.04 0.78 21.29
C THR A 112 0.59 0.36 21.58
N PRO A 113 0.37 -0.70 22.39
CA PRO A 113 -0.99 -1.12 22.75
C PRO A 113 -1.84 0.00 23.38
N GLY A 114 -1.23 0.89 24.17
CA GLY A 114 -1.93 2.04 24.75
C GLY A 114 -2.42 3.03 23.70
N VAL A 115 -1.59 3.34 22.70
CA VAL A 115 -1.94 4.23 21.59
C VAL A 115 -3.04 3.59 20.73
N LEU A 116 -2.95 2.29 20.43
CA LEU A 116 -4.00 1.57 19.69
C LEU A 116 -5.35 1.58 20.42
N GLN A 117 -5.36 1.50 21.76
CA GLN A 117 -6.59 1.62 22.55
C GLN A 117 -7.19 3.03 22.47
N LEU A 118 -6.36 4.08 22.53
CA LEU A 118 -6.82 5.47 22.37
C LEU A 118 -7.44 5.68 20.99
N TRP A 119 -6.75 5.25 19.93
CA TRP A 119 -7.25 5.33 18.57
C TRP A 119 -8.55 4.53 18.38
N SER A 120 -8.65 3.32 18.94
CA SER A 120 -9.87 2.51 18.85
C SER A 120 -11.07 3.22 19.48
N ARG A 121 -10.88 3.90 20.62
CA ARG A 121 -11.93 4.72 21.26
C ARG A 121 -12.28 5.94 20.40
N LEU A 122 -11.28 6.68 19.92
CA LEU A 122 -11.49 7.84 19.04
C LEU A 122 -12.28 7.46 17.79
N VAL A 123 -11.85 6.41 17.09
CA VAL A 123 -12.45 5.99 15.83
C VAL A 123 -13.89 5.52 16.03
N GLN A 124 -14.20 4.85 17.14
CA GLN A 124 -15.58 4.51 17.48
C GLN A 124 -16.41 5.76 17.79
N GLN A 125 -15.90 6.69 18.62
CA GLN A 125 -16.58 7.95 18.92
C GLN A 125 -16.82 8.78 17.66
N TRP A 126 -15.86 8.82 16.74
CA TRP A 126 -15.98 9.49 15.46
C TRP A 126 -17.01 8.78 14.56
N ALA A 127 -16.99 7.45 14.48
CA ALA A 127 -17.99 6.71 13.70
C ALA A 127 -19.42 7.04 14.15
N ASP A 128 -19.62 7.19 15.46
CA ASP A 128 -20.93 7.46 16.08
C ASP A 128 -21.33 8.93 16.15
N ALA A 129 -20.36 9.87 16.08
CA ALA A 129 -20.62 11.30 16.15
C ALA A 129 -21.26 11.82 14.84
N PRO A 130 -22.55 12.19 14.80
CA PRO A 130 -23.26 12.47 13.55
C PRO A 130 -22.72 13.70 12.80
N ASP A 131 -22.08 14.62 13.52
CA ASP A 131 -21.55 15.91 13.05
C ASP A 131 -20.15 15.85 12.42
N VAL A 132 -19.43 14.72 12.54
CA VAL A 132 -18.04 14.60 12.06
C VAL A 132 -17.96 13.67 10.85
N PRO A 133 -17.64 14.10 9.62
CA PRO A 133 -17.77 13.27 8.41
C PRO A 133 -17.13 11.87 8.48
N LEU A 134 -17.75 10.87 7.82
CA LEU A 134 -17.12 9.56 7.61
C LEU A 134 -16.25 9.57 6.35
N LEU A 135 -14.97 9.23 6.50
CA LEU A 135 -14.08 8.98 5.36
C LEU A 135 -14.30 7.57 4.82
N VAL A 136 -14.56 7.46 3.52
CA VAL A 136 -14.82 6.16 2.88
C VAL A 136 -13.92 5.98 1.67
N ARG A 137 -13.13 4.90 1.67
CA ARG A 137 -12.19 4.65 0.59
C ARG A 137 -12.92 4.28 -0.70
N LYS A 138 -12.67 5.06 -1.76
CA LYS A 138 -13.22 4.83 -3.09
C LYS A 138 -12.25 5.32 -4.15
N HIS A 139 -12.08 4.53 -5.22
CA HIS A 139 -11.15 4.84 -6.31
C HIS A 139 -11.76 5.68 -7.44
N ARG A 140 -12.93 6.30 -7.22
CA ARG A 140 -13.64 7.09 -8.24
C ARG A 140 -13.33 8.58 -8.11
N GLY A 141 -13.58 9.33 -9.19
CA GLY A 141 -13.25 10.74 -9.34
C GLY A 141 -14.10 11.72 -8.53
N ASP A 142 -14.59 11.31 -7.36
CA ASP A 142 -15.41 12.09 -6.42
C ASP A 142 -14.72 12.27 -5.06
N ARG A 143 -13.40 12.03 -4.95
CA ARG A 143 -12.66 12.18 -3.69
C ARG A 143 -12.63 13.62 -3.20
N GLY A 144 -12.90 13.81 -1.91
CA GLY A 144 -13.02 15.12 -1.26
C GLY A 144 -14.38 15.80 -1.42
N THR A 145 -15.34 15.20 -2.12
CA THR A 145 -16.71 15.73 -2.22
C THR A 145 -17.51 15.44 -0.94
N ILE A 146 -18.48 16.30 -0.64
CA ILE A 146 -19.47 16.06 0.43
C ILE A 146 -20.66 15.29 -0.16
N ILE A 147 -20.90 14.08 0.35
CA ILE A 147 -22.05 13.27 0.00
C ILE A 147 -22.99 13.20 1.21
N PRO A 148 -24.19 13.82 1.15
CA PRO A 148 -25.18 13.68 2.20
C PRO A 148 -25.77 12.27 2.18
N HIS A 149 -25.88 11.66 3.36
CA HIS A 149 -26.56 10.39 3.57
C HIS A 149 -27.98 10.63 4.12
N ALA A 150 -28.92 9.73 3.83
CA ALA A 150 -30.34 9.85 4.24
C ALA A 150 -30.54 9.95 5.77
N THR A 151 -29.55 9.52 6.56
CA THR A 151 -29.55 9.61 8.03
C THR A 151 -29.05 10.96 8.56
N GLY A 152 -28.73 11.92 7.69
CA GLY A 152 -28.09 13.19 8.05
C GLY A 152 -26.56 13.10 8.24
N ARG A 153 -25.96 11.93 8.05
CA ARG A 153 -24.49 11.76 8.11
C ARG A 153 -23.83 12.35 6.85
N THR A 154 -22.70 13.03 7.03
CA THR A 154 -21.83 13.42 5.92
C THR A 154 -20.83 12.32 5.60
N ILE A 155 -20.71 11.97 4.32
CA ILE A 155 -19.72 11.00 3.80
C ILE A 155 -18.76 11.74 2.88
N ILE A 156 -17.46 11.50 3.04
CA ILE A 156 -16.41 12.04 2.17
C ILE A 156 -15.65 10.87 1.52
N PRO A 157 -15.74 10.69 0.20
CA PRO A 157 -14.92 9.73 -0.50
C PRO A 157 -13.44 10.11 -0.39
N SER A 158 -12.57 9.14 -0.12
CA SER A 158 -11.13 9.34 0.03
C SER A 158 -10.33 8.18 -0.58
N ASP A 159 -9.01 8.34 -0.66
CA ASP A 159 -8.08 7.23 -0.90
C ASP A 159 -7.39 6.76 0.40
N ASN A 160 -6.21 6.13 0.29
CA ASN A 160 -5.46 5.65 1.46
C ASN A 160 -4.76 6.77 2.24
N SER A 161 -4.83 8.02 1.82
CA SER A 161 -4.20 9.16 2.50
C SER A 161 -4.55 9.26 3.99
N ALA A 162 -5.84 9.10 4.34
CA ALA A 162 -6.28 9.09 5.73
C ALA A 162 -5.67 7.94 6.54
N ALA A 163 -5.46 6.77 5.92
CA ALA A 163 -4.80 5.63 6.55
C ALA A 163 -3.31 5.92 6.83
N HIS A 164 -2.61 6.55 5.88
CA HIS A 164 -1.20 6.93 6.04
C HIS A 164 -1.05 7.94 7.18
N TRP A 165 -1.92 8.94 7.21
CA TRP A 165 -1.98 9.94 8.27
C TRP A 165 -2.24 9.31 9.65
N ALA A 166 -3.30 8.51 9.78
CA ALA A 166 -3.65 7.87 11.04
C ALA A 166 -2.53 6.95 11.54
N PHE A 167 -1.96 6.12 10.66
CA PHE A 167 -0.85 5.24 11.03
C PHE A 167 0.40 6.01 11.43
N SER A 168 0.76 7.07 10.70
CA SER A 168 1.94 7.90 11.00
C SER A 168 1.82 8.56 12.38
N LEU A 169 0.66 9.15 12.68
CA LEU A 169 0.38 9.73 14.01
C LEU A 169 0.45 8.67 15.11
N ALA A 170 -0.20 7.52 14.93
CA ALA A 170 -0.17 6.44 15.91
C ALA A 170 1.23 5.88 16.14
N ALA A 171 2.04 5.75 15.08
CA ALA A 171 3.43 5.32 15.19
C ALA A 171 4.29 6.34 15.95
N ALA A 172 3.97 7.63 15.87
CA ALA A 172 4.56 8.69 16.67
C ALA A 172 3.98 8.80 18.11
N GLY A 173 3.01 7.94 18.47
CA GLY A 173 2.36 7.96 19.78
C GLY A 173 1.29 9.05 19.94
N ILE A 174 0.89 9.69 18.85
CA ILE A 174 -0.08 10.78 18.83
C ILE A 174 -1.48 10.21 18.55
N CYS A 175 -2.47 10.66 19.31
CA CYS A 175 -3.89 10.39 19.07
C CYS A 175 -4.66 11.69 19.32
N PRO A 176 -5.29 12.29 18.30
CA PRO A 176 -6.13 13.46 18.52
C PRO A 176 -7.39 13.08 19.31
N SER A 177 -8.01 14.07 19.93
CA SER A 177 -9.36 14.00 20.47
C SER A 177 -10.41 14.17 19.37
N LEU A 178 -11.66 13.81 19.66
CA LEU A 178 -12.76 14.03 18.72
C LEU A 178 -12.99 15.52 18.44
N ALA A 179 -12.73 16.40 19.39
CA ALA A 179 -12.80 17.85 19.20
C ALA A 179 -11.74 18.31 18.19
N GLU A 180 -10.48 17.89 18.36
CA GLU A 180 -9.42 18.21 17.40
C GLU A 180 -9.70 17.63 16.01
N VAL A 181 -10.32 16.44 15.90
CA VAL A 181 -10.76 15.91 14.59
C VAL A 181 -11.77 16.84 13.92
N ARG A 182 -12.68 17.47 14.66
CA ARG A 182 -13.61 18.47 14.11
C ARG A 182 -12.87 19.69 13.59
N ASP A 183 -11.96 20.22 14.39
CA ASP A 183 -11.18 21.39 14.03
C ASP A 183 -10.31 21.11 12.79
N LEU A 184 -9.68 19.92 12.73
CA LEU A 184 -8.91 19.49 11.56
C LEU A 184 -9.76 19.34 10.31
N PHE A 185 -11.04 18.95 10.40
CA PHE A 185 -11.94 18.97 9.24
C PHE A 185 -12.32 20.40 8.83
N ALA A 186 -12.63 21.26 9.80
CA ALA A 186 -12.98 22.66 9.56
C ALA A 186 -11.83 23.43 8.89
N GLU A 187 -10.59 23.06 9.22
CA GLU A 187 -9.37 23.64 8.67
C GLU A 187 -8.83 22.91 7.43
N ASP A 188 -9.52 21.88 6.94
CA ASP A 188 -9.10 21.02 5.82
C ASP A 188 -7.67 20.46 5.99
N LYS A 189 -7.41 19.88 7.18
CA LYS A 189 -6.12 19.31 7.60
C LYS A 189 -6.12 17.78 7.73
N ILE A 190 -7.24 17.10 7.52
CA ILE A 190 -7.29 15.64 7.41
C ILE A 190 -7.17 15.24 5.94
N PRO A 191 -6.11 14.52 5.52
CA PRO A 191 -5.89 14.27 4.11
C PRO A 191 -6.90 13.26 3.56
N VAL A 192 -7.56 13.65 2.47
CA VAL A 192 -8.59 12.86 1.78
C VAL A 192 -8.08 12.27 0.46
N VAL A 193 -6.95 12.78 -0.02
CA VAL A 193 -6.31 12.37 -1.28
C VAL A 193 -4.79 12.37 -1.17
N MET A 194 -4.13 11.40 -1.81
CA MET A 194 -2.70 11.47 -2.12
C MET A 194 -2.46 12.43 -3.29
N ILE A 195 -3.24 12.26 -4.35
CA ILE A 195 -3.22 13.09 -5.55
C ILE A 195 -4.66 13.39 -5.96
N GLN A 196 -4.99 14.68 -6.03
CA GLN A 196 -6.30 15.18 -6.48
C GLN A 196 -6.24 15.57 -7.95
N LYS A 197 -7.03 14.88 -8.78
CA LYS A 197 -7.15 15.14 -10.22
C LYS A 197 -7.94 16.42 -10.48
N ALA A 198 -7.76 17.03 -11.64
CA ALA A 198 -8.45 18.27 -12.02
C ALA A 198 -9.99 18.15 -11.92
N GLN A 199 -10.56 17.04 -12.37
CA GLN A 199 -12.00 16.78 -12.29
C GLN A 199 -12.50 16.69 -10.84
N GLU A 200 -11.72 16.09 -9.94
CA GLU A 200 -12.06 15.98 -8.52
C GLU A 200 -12.05 17.38 -7.86
N LYS A 201 -11.07 18.21 -8.20
CA LYS A 201 -10.95 19.57 -7.64
C LYS A 201 -12.15 20.46 -7.94
N GLN A 202 -12.85 20.23 -9.06
CA GLN A 202 -14.00 21.06 -9.44
C GLN A 202 -15.23 20.83 -8.56
N CYS A 203 -15.37 19.64 -7.98
CA CYS A 203 -16.53 19.28 -7.16
C CYS A 203 -16.20 19.01 -5.69
N ALA A 204 -14.92 18.85 -5.34
CA ALA A 204 -14.49 18.61 -3.97
C ALA A 204 -14.72 19.83 -3.07
N SER A 205 -15.07 19.56 -1.81
CA SER A 205 -15.12 20.55 -0.73
C SER A 205 -13.90 20.43 0.18
N HIS A 206 -13.24 19.26 0.17
CA HIS A 206 -12.00 18.97 0.90
C HIS A 206 -10.86 18.74 -0.09
N HIS A 207 -9.75 19.42 0.14
CA HIS A 207 -8.58 19.44 -0.73
C HIS A 207 -7.30 19.01 -0.02
N CYS A 208 -7.37 18.73 1.27
CA CYS A 208 -6.24 18.28 2.07
C CYS A 208 -5.55 17.08 1.41
N ARG A 209 -4.29 17.30 1.03
CA ARG A 209 -3.43 16.30 0.43
C ARG A 209 -2.53 15.68 1.47
N LEU A 210 -2.24 14.39 1.32
CA LEU A 210 -1.22 13.73 2.13
C LEU A 210 0.12 14.44 1.91
N VAL A 211 0.75 14.86 3.00
CA VAL A 211 2.09 15.46 3.00
C VAL A 211 3.14 14.40 3.32
N SER A 212 4.38 14.64 2.85
CA SER A 212 5.52 13.72 2.97
C SER A 212 5.80 13.25 4.40
N GLU A 213 5.59 14.11 5.40
CA GLU A 213 5.74 13.77 6.82
C GLU A 213 4.84 12.60 7.24
N HIS A 214 3.66 12.50 6.65
CA HIS A 214 2.68 11.46 6.96
C HIS A 214 2.65 10.34 5.92
N ASP A 215 3.31 10.50 4.76
CA ASP A 215 3.38 9.46 3.75
C ASP A 215 4.42 8.39 4.11
N VAL A 216 3.95 7.24 4.57
CA VAL A 216 4.82 6.10 4.83
C VAL A 216 5.49 5.54 3.57
N THR A 217 4.93 5.78 2.38
CA THR A 217 5.50 5.35 1.09
C THR A 217 6.79 6.07 0.76
N GLU A 218 6.82 7.38 0.99
CA GLU A 218 8.03 8.18 0.79
C GLU A 218 9.14 7.76 1.77
N LYS A 219 8.76 7.19 2.92
CA LYS A 219 9.66 6.60 3.91
C LYS A 219 10.06 5.15 3.61
N GLY A 220 9.72 4.62 2.43
CA GLY A 220 10.11 3.27 2.00
C GLY A 220 9.21 2.14 2.49
N TRP A 221 8.02 2.45 3.03
CA TRP A 221 7.06 1.45 3.51
C TRP A 221 5.89 1.27 2.54
N LYS A 222 5.37 0.05 2.45
CA LYS A 222 4.02 -0.19 1.97
C LYS A 222 3.09 -0.36 3.16
N LEU A 223 2.03 0.45 3.22
CA LEU A 223 0.92 0.28 4.16
C LEU A 223 -0.07 -0.76 3.63
N ALA A 224 -0.44 -1.70 4.51
CA ALA A 224 -1.44 -2.72 4.25
C ALA A 224 -2.49 -2.74 5.35
N HIS A 225 -3.67 -3.24 5.01
CA HIS A 225 -4.78 -3.40 5.96
C HIS A 225 -4.97 -4.88 6.27
N ILE A 226 -5.35 -5.18 7.51
CA ILE A 226 -5.69 -6.54 7.95
C ILE A 226 -7.09 -6.89 7.43
N GLU A 227 -8.08 -6.03 7.71
CA GLU A 227 -9.44 -6.13 7.24
C GLU A 227 -9.68 -5.17 6.05
N PRO A 228 -10.48 -5.57 5.06
CA PRO A 228 -10.69 -4.80 3.84
C PRO A 228 -11.46 -3.50 4.10
N VAL A 229 -10.94 -2.39 3.57
CA VAL A 229 -11.48 -1.04 3.76
C VAL A 229 -12.33 -0.52 2.59
N GLY A 230 -12.17 -1.12 1.41
CA GLY A 230 -12.87 -0.70 0.20
C GLY A 230 -14.35 -1.07 0.21
N VAL A 231 -15.19 -0.16 -0.27
CA VAL A 231 -16.60 -0.42 -0.58
C VAL A 231 -16.65 -1.01 -2.00
N ASN A 232 -16.49 -2.33 -2.11
CA ASN A 232 -16.38 -3.07 -3.38
C ASN A 232 -17.74 -3.23 -4.09
N THR A 233 -18.47 -2.15 -4.31
CA THR A 233 -19.75 -2.13 -5.02
C THR A 233 -19.85 -0.94 -5.98
N ARG A 234 -20.76 -1.04 -6.96
CA ARG A 234 -21.14 0.07 -7.83
C ARG A 234 -22.21 0.97 -7.22
N THR A 235 -22.84 0.56 -6.11
CA THR A 235 -23.85 1.33 -5.39
C THR A 235 -23.31 2.70 -5.00
N PRO A 236 -24.03 3.81 -5.24
CA PRO A 236 -23.66 5.13 -4.74
C PRO A 236 -23.53 5.14 -3.21
N LEU A 237 -22.56 5.87 -2.66
CA LEU A 237 -22.29 5.87 -1.21
C LEU A 237 -23.51 6.33 -0.40
N ALA A 238 -24.30 7.28 -0.92
CA ALA A 238 -25.53 7.76 -0.29
C ALA A 238 -26.61 6.67 -0.11
N CYS A 239 -26.53 5.57 -0.85
CA CYS A 239 -27.49 4.45 -0.81
C CYS A 239 -26.98 3.24 -0.01
N ILE A 240 -25.76 3.31 0.54
CA ILE A 240 -25.17 2.18 1.28
C ILE A 240 -25.57 2.31 2.76
N PRO A 241 -26.00 1.23 3.42
CA PRO A 241 -26.37 1.30 4.83
C PRO A 241 -25.29 1.96 5.69
N LEU A 242 -25.70 2.87 6.57
CA LEU A 242 -24.79 3.66 7.39
C LEU A 242 -23.82 2.78 8.20
N GLU A 243 -24.30 1.67 8.75
CA GLU A 243 -23.47 0.74 9.54
C GLU A 243 -22.36 0.09 8.70
N THR A 244 -22.62 -0.19 7.42
CA THR A 244 -21.59 -0.65 6.49
C THR A 244 -20.54 0.45 6.25
N LEU A 245 -20.98 1.71 6.10
CA LEU A 245 -20.07 2.84 5.91
C LEU A 245 -19.23 3.11 7.17
N LYS A 246 -19.83 3.05 8.36
CA LYS A 246 -19.11 3.13 9.64
C LYS A 246 -18.05 2.04 9.75
N SER A 247 -18.41 0.79 9.45
CA SER A 247 -17.45 -0.33 9.47
C SER A 247 -16.28 -0.09 8.50
N LYS A 248 -16.54 0.37 7.27
CA LYS A 248 -15.47 0.68 6.31
C LYS A 248 -14.62 1.87 6.72
N PHE A 249 -15.23 2.89 7.29
CA PHE A 249 -14.51 4.02 7.89
C PHE A 249 -13.60 3.56 9.03
N ILE A 250 -14.11 2.78 9.99
CA ILE A 250 -13.33 2.23 11.10
C ILE A 250 -12.13 1.46 10.58
N ASN A 251 -12.34 0.58 9.60
CA ASN A 251 -11.24 -0.18 9.00
C ASN A 251 -10.22 0.72 8.28
N LEU A 252 -10.66 1.83 7.66
CA LEU A 252 -9.81 2.75 6.93
C LEU A 252 -8.91 3.60 7.81
N VAL A 253 -9.39 4.05 8.97
CA VAL A 253 -8.63 5.00 9.82
C VAL A 253 -8.07 4.38 11.09
N SER A 254 -8.41 3.11 11.40
CA SER A 254 -7.90 2.42 12.59
C SER A 254 -6.47 1.92 12.39
N PRO A 255 -5.48 2.43 13.13
CA PRO A 255 -4.11 1.90 13.07
C PRO A 255 -4.01 0.45 13.53
N ALA A 256 -4.98 -0.04 14.33
CA ALA A 256 -5.06 -1.44 14.73
C ALA A 256 -5.39 -2.37 13.54
N ASN A 257 -5.99 -1.82 12.48
CA ASN A 257 -6.26 -2.52 11.24
C ASN A 257 -5.10 -2.40 10.23
N MET A 258 -3.95 -1.84 10.61
CA MET A 258 -2.87 -1.51 9.68
C MET A 258 -1.55 -2.13 10.10
N PHE A 259 -0.71 -2.37 9.10
CA PHE A 259 0.70 -2.64 9.29
C PHE A 259 1.49 -2.15 8.08
N VAL A 260 2.81 -2.10 8.24
CA VAL A 260 3.73 -1.76 7.16
C VAL A 260 4.71 -2.88 6.89
N ILE A 261 5.20 -2.95 5.66
CA ILE A 261 6.29 -3.82 5.20
C ILE A 261 7.22 -2.97 4.31
N PRO A 262 8.52 -3.29 4.17
CA PRO A 262 9.36 -2.59 3.20
C PRO A 262 8.74 -2.62 1.81
N ARG A 263 8.75 -1.48 1.12
CA ARG A 263 8.03 -1.26 -0.14
C ARG A 263 8.40 -2.28 -1.21
N ASP A 264 9.67 -2.67 -1.30
CA ASP A 264 10.18 -3.66 -2.26
C ASP A 264 9.57 -5.05 -2.06
N TRP A 265 9.08 -5.34 -0.85
CA TRP A 265 8.42 -6.60 -0.47
C TRP A 265 6.90 -6.45 -0.40
N GLY A 266 6.36 -5.35 -0.93
CA GLY A 266 4.96 -4.98 -0.77
C GLY A 266 3.95 -6.01 -1.30
N GLY A 267 4.33 -6.89 -2.22
CA GLY A 267 3.48 -7.98 -2.68
C GLY A 267 3.09 -8.95 -1.55
N LEU A 268 3.99 -9.19 -0.58
CA LEU A 268 3.74 -10.07 0.56
C LEU A 268 2.73 -9.49 1.55
N ALA A 269 2.53 -8.16 1.55
CA ALA A 269 1.58 -7.50 2.45
C ALA A 269 0.12 -7.91 2.19
N GLU A 270 -0.18 -8.41 0.98
CA GLU A 270 -1.52 -8.88 0.61
C GLU A 270 -1.68 -10.39 0.80
N SER A 271 -0.63 -11.09 1.22
CA SER A 271 -0.67 -12.54 1.45
C SER A 271 -1.50 -12.84 2.70
N PRO A 272 -2.51 -13.74 2.63
CA PRO A 272 -3.28 -14.16 3.80
C PRO A 272 -2.40 -14.65 4.94
N ALA A 273 -1.37 -15.44 4.64
CA ALA A 273 -0.46 -15.95 5.66
C ALA A 273 0.31 -14.83 6.42
N VAL A 274 0.63 -13.72 5.76
CA VAL A 274 1.29 -12.57 6.39
C VAL A 274 0.27 -11.75 7.19
N ILE A 275 -0.90 -11.51 6.63
CA ILE A 275 -2.00 -10.80 7.30
C ILE A 275 -2.41 -11.54 8.58
N ASP A 276 -2.61 -12.85 8.50
CA ASP A 276 -3.02 -13.70 9.63
C ASP A 276 -1.95 -13.72 10.73
N ALA A 277 -0.66 -13.78 10.36
CA ALA A 277 0.42 -13.71 11.32
C ALA A 277 0.47 -12.36 12.05
N VAL A 278 0.29 -11.25 11.34
CA VAL A 278 0.22 -9.91 11.94
C VAL A 278 -1.02 -9.78 12.84
N LYS A 279 -2.17 -10.28 12.40
CA LYS A 279 -3.42 -10.29 13.17
C LYS A 279 -3.28 -11.06 14.47
N ALA A 280 -2.72 -12.28 14.41
CA ALA A 280 -2.44 -13.11 15.59
C ALA A 280 -1.48 -12.42 16.56
N TRP A 281 -0.37 -11.87 16.04
CA TRP A 281 0.61 -11.14 16.86
C TRP A 281 0.00 -9.93 17.58
N ASN A 282 -0.84 -9.16 16.87
CA ASN A 282 -1.50 -8.00 17.45
C ASN A 282 -2.49 -8.40 18.55
N ALA A 283 -3.24 -9.50 18.37
CA ALA A 283 -4.13 -10.04 19.41
C ALA A 283 -3.36 -10.50 20.66
N ASP A 284 -2.23 -11.19 20.49
CA ASP A 284 -1.38 -11.63 21.59
C ASP A 284 -0.70 -10.46 22.32
N GLY A 285 -0.34 -9.40 21.61
CA GLY A 285 0.25 -8.18 22.19
C GLY A 285 -0.68 -7.49 23.18
N VAL A 286 -1.99 -7.53 22.95
CA VAL A 286 -3.01 -7.06 23.92
C VAL A 286 -2.94 -7.91 25.19
N LEU A 287 -2.90 -9.23 25.08
CA LEU A 287 -2.78 -10.14 26.23
C LEU A 287 -1.46 -9.95 27.00
N ARG A 288 -0.33 -9.75 26.30
CA ARG A 288 0.98 -9.46 26.91
C ARG A 288 1.00 -8.12 27.67
N SER A 289 0.19 -7.15 27.27
CA SER A 289 0.03 -5.87 27.98
C SER A 289 -0.91 -5.97 29.19
N VAL A 290 -1.89 -6.89 29.15
CA VAL A 290 -2.81 -7.19 30.25
C VAL A 290 -2.11 -8.02 31.34
N GLY A 291 -1.26 -8.99 30.98
CA GLY A 291 -0.45 -9.76 31.94
C GLY A 291 0.48 -8.90 32.80
N ARG A 292 1.02 -7.81 32.25
CA ARG A 292 1.81 -6.83 33.03
C ARG A 292 0.99 -6.00 34.01
N ARG A 293 -0.34 -5.92 33.89
CA ARG A 293 -1.20 -5.25 34.89
C ARG A 293 -1.43 -6.13 36.13
N GLU A 294 -1.50 -7.45 35.95
CA GLU A 294 -1.59 -8.39 37.08
C GLU A 294 -0.26 -8.50 37.82
N ASP A 295 0.86 -8.49 37.08
CA ASP A 295 2.20 -8.46 37.68
C ASP A 295 2.49 -7.12 38.38
N ALA A 296 2.07 -5.98 37.82
CA ALA A 296 2.21 -4.68 38.50
C ALA A 296 1.36 -4.61 39.79
N ALA A 297 0.13 -5.15 39.79
CA ALA A 297 -0.71 -5.21 40.98
C ALA A 297 -0.21 -6.21 42.04
N ARG A 298 0.59 -7.19 41.64
CA ARG A 298 1.27 -8.15 42.53
C ARG A 298 2.57 -7.60 43.10
N VAL A 299 3.34 -6.85 42.31
CA VAL A 299 4.55 -6.14 42.76
C VAL A 299 4.19 -5.03 43.74
N VAL A 300 3.12 -4.25 43.49
CA VAL A 300 2.66 -3.21 44.43
C VAL A 300 2.13 -3.81 45.74
N ARG A 301 1.44 -4.96 45.70
CA ARG A 301 1.01 -5.69 46.92
C ARG A 301 2.17 -6.36 47.66
N GLY A 302 3.19 -6.83 46.95
CA GLY A 302 4.42 -7.37 47.54
C GLY A 302 5.27 -6.30 48.24
N MET A 303 5.30 -5.06 47.72
CA MET A 303 6.01 -3.96 48.36
C MET A 303 5.25 -3.37 49.55
N ALA A 304 3.91 -3.34 49.54
CA ALA A 304 3.11 -2.91 50.69
C ALA A 304 3.21 -3.88 51.89
N GLY A 305 3.43 -5.17 51.65
CA GLY A 305 3.68 -6.15 52.72
C GLY A 305 5.08 -6.06 53.34
N ALA A 306 6.09 -5.64 52.57
CA ALA A 306 7.47 -5.53 53.03
C ALA A 306 7.77 -4.24 53.83
N ILE A 307 6.90 -3.23 53.75
CA ILE A 307 7.03 -1.97 54.50
C ILE A 307 6.28 -2.02 55.85
N SER A 308 5.49 -3.06 56.12
CA SER A 308 4.74 -3.22 57.38
C SER A 308 5.41 -4.14 58.41
N THR A 309 6.58 -4.71 58.11
CA THR A 309 7.32 -5.62 59.01
C THR A 309 8.81 -5.29 59.13
N ALA A 310 9.19 -4.03 58.93
CA ALA A 310 10.55 -3.53 59.16
C ALA A 310 10.51 -2.34 60.13
#